data_AF-A0A7C2QTS8-F1
#
_entry.id   AF-A0A7C2QTS8-F1
#
_cell.length_a   1.000
_cell.length_b   1.000
_cell.length_c   1.000
_cell.angle_alpha   90.00
_cell.angle_beta   90.00
_cell.angle_gamma   90.00
#
_symmetry.space_group_name_H-M   'P 1'
#
loop_
_entity.id
_entity.type
_entity.pdbx_description
1 polymer ?
#
loop_
_entity_poly.entity_id
_entity_poly.type
_entity_poly.pdbx_seq_one_letter_code
_entity_poly.pdbx_strand_id
1 'polypeptide(L)'
;MELFLKYEFMRNALIAAVLAGVTCGIIGTYVVIKRIVFLSGGIPHATFGGIGLGYLLGINPILTAIPFSVLSAFTIGAIHKKAKVNEDTAIGIVWAVGMALGVIFIGLSHTPASDLIGYLFGDIQTVQGSTLFMMLILDIIILISVFLFHREFLIVAFDEEFSTV
;
A
#
# COMPACT_ATOMS: atom_id res chain seq x y z
N MET A 1 31.13 -2.90 -8.60
CA MET A 1 30.43 -2.73 -7.31
C MET A 1 30.53 -1.29 -6.78
N GLU A 2 31.69 -0.64 -6.84
CA GLU A 2 31.89 0.70 -6.23
C GLU A 2 31.14 1.88 -6.88
N LEU A 3 30.69 1.75 -8.14
CA LEU A 3 29.89 2.80 -8.79
C LEU A 3 28.49 2.96 -8.18
N PHE A 4 27.91 1.87 -7.64
CA PHE A 4 26.53 1.86 -7.13
C PHE A 4 26.38 2.60 -5.79
N LEU A 5 27.44 2.66 -4.98
CA LEU A 5 27.44 3.33 -3.67
C LEU A 5 27.77 4.82 -3.75
N LYS A 6 28.22 5.30 -4.92
CA LYS A 6 28.67 6.69 -5.11
C LYS A 6 27.51 7.66 -5.37
N TYR A 7 26.41 7.17 -5.93
CA TYR A 7 25.23 7.98 -6.23
C TYR A 7 24.17 7.82 -5.16
N GLU A 8 23.70 8.94 -4.62
CA GLU A 8 22.72 8.97 -3.53
C GLU A 8 21.40 8.29 -3.94
N PHE A 9 20.89 8.54 -5.15
CA PHE A 9 19.66 7.92 -5.64
C PHE A 9 19.76 6.39 -5.71
N MET A 10 20.93 5.85 -6.08
CA MET A 10 21.17 4.42 -6.18
C MET A 10 21.27 3.77 -4.79
N ARG A 11 21.95 4.44 -3.85
CA ARG A 11 21.98 4.01 -2.44
C ARG A 11 20.58 4.00 -1.84
N ASN A 12 19.80 5.05 -2.08
CA ASN A 12 18.43 5.17 -1.59
C ASN A 12 17.53 4.09 -2.18
N ALA A 13 17.62 3.84 -3.48
CA ALA A 13 16.88 2.78 -4.15
C ALA A 13 17.19 1.40 -3.56
N LEU A 14 18.46 1.11 -3.26
CA LEU A 14 18.87 -0.17 -2.71
C LEU A 14 18.38 -0.36 -1.26
N ILE A 15 18.44 0.68 -0.43
CA ILE A 15 17.88 0.63 0.93
C ILE A 15 16.35 0.48 0.88
N ALA A 16 15.67 1.23 0.00
CA ALA A 16 14.22 1.14 -0.17
C ALA A 16 13.79 -0.26 -0.63
N ALA A 17 14.55 -0.91 -1.52
CA ALA A 17 14.30 -2.28 -1.95
C ALA A 17 14.41 -3.29 -0.78
N VAL A 18 15.39 -3.11 0.11
CA VAL A 18 15.55 -3.96 1.29
C VAL A 18 14.38 -3.77 2.25
N LEU A 19 14.03 -2.52 2.58
CA LEU A 19 12.90 -2.20 3.47
C LEU A 19 11.58 -2.75 2.90
N ALA A 20 11.29 -2.48 1.63
CA ALA A 20 10.12 -3.03 0.95
C ALA A 20 10.13 -4.57 0.96
N GLY A 21 11.29 -5.21 0.77
CA GLY A 21 11.44 -6.66 0.84
C GLY A 21 11.10 -7.25 2.20
N VAL A 22 11.50 -6.59 3.30
CA VAL A 22 11.17 -7.00 4.67
C VAL A 22 9.66 -6.99 4.87
N THR A 23 9.00 -5.86 4.55
CA THR A 23 7.56 -5.73 4.72
C THR A 23 6.78 -6.68 3.81
N CYS A 24 7.17 -6.82 2.54
CA CYS A 24 6.56 -7.77 1.61
C CYS A 24 6.73 -9.23 2.06
N GLY A 25 7.88 -9.61 2.61
CA GLY A 25 8.11 -10.97 3.11
C GLY A 25 7.20 -11.32 4.30
N ILE A 26 7.04 -10.38 5.23
CA ILE A 26 6.20 -10.59 6.42
C ILE A 26 4.72 -10.59 6.03
N ILE A 27 4.22 -9.48 5.46
CA ILE A 27 2.79 -9.31 5.16
C ILE A 27 2.36 -10.28 4.05
N GLY A 28 3.20 -10.49 3.04
CA GLY A 28 2.91 -11.38 1.92
C GLY A 28 2.64 -12.82 2.37
N THR A 29 3.34 -13.30 3.40
CA THR A 29 3.10 -14.64 3.95
C THR A 29 1.66 -14.79 4.46
N TYR A 30 1.16 -13.81 5.23
CA TYR A 30 -0.22 -13.81 5.73
C TYR A 30 -1.24 -13.67 4.60
N VAL A 31 -0.98 -12.79 3.64
CA VAL A 31 -1.84 -12.58 2.46
C VAL A 31 -2.02 -13.87 1.66
N VAL A 32 -0.95 -14.64 1.47
CA VAL A 32 -0.98 -15.91 0.73
C VAL A 32 -1.71 -16.99 1.52
N ILE A 33 -1.44 -17.13 2.84
CA ILE A 33 -2.11 -18.14 3.68
C ILE A 33 -3.63 -17.90 3.72
N LYS A 34 -4.05 -16.65 3.88
CA LYS A 34 -5.47 -16.25 3.89
C LYS A 34 -6.11 -16.25 2.49
N ARG A 35 -5.36 -16.54 1.42
CA ARG A 35 -5.82 -16.54 0.03
C ARG A 35 -6.40 -15.19 -0.44
N ILE A 36 -6.02 -14.09 0.20
CA ILE A 36 -6.45 -12.73 -0.14
C ILE A 36 -5.45 -12.02 -1.06
N VAL A 37 -4.82 -12.77 -1.97
CA VAL A 37 -3.72 -12.28 -2.82
C VAL A 37 -4.15 -11.09 -3.68
N PHE A 38 -5.43 -11.01 -4.05
CA PHE A 38 -5.98 -9.90 -4.82
C PHE A 38 -5.83 -8.53 -4.12
N LEU A 39 -5.68 -8.53 -2.79
CA LEU A 39 -5.44 -7.34 -1.98
C LEU A 39 -4.12 -6.64 -2.34
N SER A 40 -3.11 -7.41 -2.76
CA SER A 40 -1.78 -6.89 -3.14
C SER A 40 -1.83 -5.93 -4.33
N GLY A 41 -2.74 -6.15 -5.28
CA GLY A 41 -3.00 -5.20 -6.38
C GLY A 41 -4.09 -4.18 -6.03
N GLY A 42 -5.12 -4.59 -5.29
CA GLY A 42 -6.28 -3.74 -5.05
C GLY A 42 -6.02 -2.50 -4.21
N ILE A 43 -5.27 -2.61 -3.10
CA ILE A 43 -5.01 -1.45 -2.22
C ILE A 43 -4.18 -0.37 -2.92
N PRO A 44 -3.05 -0.68 -3.60
CA PRO A 44 -2.28 0.34 -4.31
C PRO A 44 -3.11 1.11 -5.34
N HIS A 45 -3.92 0.41 -6.14
CA HIS A 45 -4.77 1.05 -7.15
C HIS A 45 -5.96 1.79 -6.55
N ALA A 46 -6.51 1.34 -5.44
CA ALA A 46 -7.51 2.11 -4.70
C ALA A 46 -6.90 3.41 -4.15
N THR A 47 -5.68 3.33 -3.62
CA THR A 47 -4.93 4.45 -3.03
C THR A 47 -4.61 5.55 -4.05
N PHE A 48 -4.56 5.21 -5.33
CA PHE A 48 -4.39 6.17 -6.42
C PHE A 48 -5.43 7.30 -6.39
N GLY A 49 -6.64 7.05 -5.90
CA GLY A 49 -7.64 8.10 -5.63
C GLY A 49 -7.16 9.18 -4.68
N GLY A 50 -6.45 8.79 -3.61
CA GLY A 50 -5.85 9.71 -2.65
C GLY A 50 -4.66 10.50 -3.22
N ILE A 51 -3.85 9.87 -4.06
CA ILE A 51 -2.77 10.55 -4.80
C ILE A 51 -3.36 11.64 -5.69
N GLY A 52 -4.42 11.33 -6.44
CA GLY A 52 -5.09 12.32 -7.27
C GLY A 52 -5.72 13.47 -6.49
N LEU A 53 -6.28 13.18 -5.32
CA LEU A 53 -6.77 14.22 -4.40
C LEU A 53 -5.64 15.13 -3.90
N GLY A 54 -4.46 14.56 -3.63
CA GLY A 54 -3.27 15.33 -3.26
C GLY A 54 -2.86 16.33 -4.34
N TYR A 55 -2.82 15.88 -5.61
CA TYR A 55 -2.57 16.75 -6.75
C TYR A 55 -3.61 17.86 -6.90
N LEU A 56 -4.90 17.52 -6.76
CA LEU A 56 -5.99 18.51 -6.87
C LEU A 56 -5.89 19.60 -5.80
N LEU A 57 -5.50 19.24 -4.57
CA LEU A 57 -5.33 20.19 -3.46
C LEU A 57 -3.96 20.89 -3.45
N GLY A 58 -3.02 20.48 -4.31
CA GLY A 58 -1.64 20.97 -4.31
C GLY A 58 -0.84 20.57 -3.06
N ILE A 59 -1.24 19.49 -2.37
CA ILE A 59 -0.57 18.96 -1.18
C ILE A 59 0.32 17.78 -1.61
N ASN A 60 1.34 17.45 -0.81
CA ASN A 60 2.19 16.28 -1.05
C ASN A 60 1.32 15.01 -1.22
N PRO A 61 1.38 14.32 -2.38
CA PRO A 61 0.53 13.17 -2.67
C PRO A 61 0.72 11.99 -1.70
N ILE A 62 1.90 11.86 -1.09
CA ILE A 62 2.18 10.80 -0.10
C ILE A 62 1.33 11.01 1.16
N LEU A 63 1.13 12.27 1.58
CA LEU A 63 0.34 12.58 2.78
C LEU A 63 -1.14 12.26 2.60
N THR A 64 -1.66 12.38 1.38
CA THR A 64 -3.05 12.02 1.07
C THR A 64 -3.19 10.53 0.74
N ALA A 65 -2.16 9.88 0.21
CA ALA A 65 -2.14 8.46 -0.07
C ALA A 65 -2.28 7.60 1.19
N ILE A 66 -1.56 7.92 2.28
CA ILE A 66 -1.61 7.14 3.53
C ILE A 66 -3.03 7.02 4.13
N PRO A 67 -3.77 8.11 4.38
CA PRO A 67 -5.13 7.98 4.92
C PRO A 67 -6.08 7.33 3.92
N PHE A 68 -5.87 7.51 2.62
CA PHE A 68 -6.71 6.91 1.59
C PHE A 68 -6.50 5.40 1.46
N SER A 69 -5.28 4.91 1.66
CA SER A 69 -4.99 3.47 1.67
C SER A 69 -5.64 2.77 2.86
N VAL A 70 -5.57 3.41 4.04
CA VAL A 70 -6.26 2.95 5.26
C VAL A 70 -7.77 2.95 5.04
N LEU A 71 -8.34 4.03 4.50
CA LEU A 71 -9.76 4.11 4.17
C LEU A 71 -10.17 3.00 3.19
N SER A 72 -9.35 2.73 2.17
CA SER A 72 -9.59 1.68 1.18
C SER A 72 -9.61 0.30 1.84
N ALA A 73 -8.64 0.00 2.71
CA ALA A 73 -8.59 -1.26 3.46
C ALA A 73 -9.84 -1.44 4.35
N PHE A 74 -10.25 -0.39 5.09
CA PHE A 74 -11.49 -0.43 5.88
C PHE A 74 -12.74 -0.60 5.01
N THR A 75 -12.79 0.05 3.85
CA THR A 75 -13.93 -0.03 2.93
C THR A 75 -14.07 -1.44 2.36
N ILE A 76 -12.95 -2.07 1.97
CA ILE A 76 -12.93 -3.46 1.52
C ILE A 76 -13.48 -4.39 2.61
N GLY A 77 -12.95 -4.29 3.83
CA GLY A 77 -13.42 -5.11 4.96
C GLY A 77 -14.89 -4.87 5.33
N ALA A 78 -15.35 -3.62 5.26
CA ALA A 78 -16.74 -3.26 5.54
C ALA A 78 -17.70 -3.81 4.47
N ILE A 79 -17.32 -3.75 3.19
CA ILE A 79 -18.11 -4.30 2.08
C ILE A 79 -18.19 -5.83 2.22
N HIS A 80 -17.06 -6.48 2.46
CA HIS A 80 -17.02 -7.93 2.66
C HIS A 80 -17.98 -8.37 3.79
N LYS A 81 -17.90 -7.70 4.96
CA LYS A 81 -18.72 -8.04 6.14
C LYS A 81 -20.21 -7.70 5.97
N LYS A 82 -20.55 -6.53 5.42
CA LYS A 82 -21.95 -6.06 5.31
C LYS A 82 -22.68 -6.65 4.11
N ALA A 83 -22.04 -6.68 2.95
CA ALA A 83 -22.66 -7.14 1.71
C ALA A 83 -22.54 -8.66 1.51
N LYS A 84 -21.78 -9.36 2.37
CA LYS A 84 -21.52 -10.81 2.27
C LYS A 84 -21.05 -11.23 0.87
N VAL A 85 -20.29 -10.36 0.21
CA VAL A 85 -19.67 -10.61 -1.09
C VAL A 85 -18.27 -11.19 -0.89
N ASN A 86 -17.78 -11.92 -1.89
CA ASN A 86 -16.41 -12.43 -1.91
C ASN A 86 -15.41 -11.28 -1.75
N GLU A 87 -14.32 -11.52 -1.03
CA GLU A 87 -13.28 -10.51 -0.78
C GLU A 87 -12.72 -9.95 -2.10
N ASP A 88 -12.45 -10.82 -3.08
CA ASP A 88 -11.98 -10.42 -4.41
C ASP A 88 -12.92 -9.42 -5.11
N THR A 89 -14.24 -9.61 -4.94
CA THR A 89 -15.24 -8.69 -5.50
C THR A 89 -15.22 -7.36 -4.77
N ALA A 90 -15.15 -7.35 -3.44
CA ALA A 90 -15.04 -6.12 -2.65
C ALA A 90 -13.77 -5.33 -3.03
N ILE A 91 -12.64 -6.04 -3.17
CA ILE A 91 -11.36 -5.47 -3.60
C ILE A 91 -11.48 -4.87 -5.02
N GLY A 92 -12.08 -5.60 -5.96
CA GLY A 92 -12.28 -5.13 -7.34
C GLY A 92 -13.14 -3.87 -7.44
N ILE A 93 -14.20 -3.75 -6.63
CA ILE A 93 -15.04 -2.55 -6.57
C ILE A 93 -14.22 -1.35 -6.08
N VAL A 94 -13.50 -1.51 -4.96
CA VAL A 94 -12.72 -0.42 -4.36
C VAL A 94 -11.55 -0.01 -5.25
N TRP A 95 -10.92 -0.96 -5.93
CA TRP A 95 -9.94 -0.70 -6.97
C TRP A 95 -10.54 0.18 -8.07
N ALA A 96 -11.63 -0.24 -8.71
CA ALA A 96 -12.24 0.49 -9.83
C ALA A 96 -12.63 1.92 -9.43
N VAL A 97 -13.21 2.08 -8.24
CA VAL A 97 -13.59 3.39 -7.70
C VAL A 97 -12.36 4.27 -7.43
N GLY A 98 -11.34 3.74 -6.77
CA GLY A 98 -10.14 4.52 -6.45
C GLY A 98 -9.36 4.96 -7.70
N MET A 99 -9.24 4.08 -8.70
CA MET A 99 -8.64 4.42 -9.99
C MET A 99 -9.43 5.51 -10.72
N ALA A 100 -10.76 5.37 -10.80
CA ALA A 100 -11.62 6.35 -11.44
C ALA A 100 -11.52 7.72 -10.74
N LEU A 101 -11.57 7.75 -9.40
CA LEU A 101 -11.42 8.98 -8.63
C LEU A 101 -10.05 9.63 -8.86
N GLY A 102 -8.97 8.85 -8.87
CA GLY A 102 -7.62 9.37 -9.10
C GLY A 102 -7.49 10.03 -10.47
N VAL A 103 -8.00 9.36 -11.53
CA VAL A 103 -8.01 9.93 -12.89
C VAL A 103 -8.84 11.21 -12.96
N ILE A 104 -10.02 11.23 -12.33
CA ILE A 104 -10.90 12.42 -12.31
C ILE A 104 -10.21 13.60 -11.61
N PHE A 105 -9.67 13.38 -10.40
CA PHE A 105 -9.00 14.45 -9.65
C PHE A 105 -7.78 15.00 -10.37
N ILE A 106 -7.02 14.13 -11.03
CA ILE A 106 -5.82 14.58 -11.75
C ILE A 106 -6.20 15.32 -13.03
N GLY A 107 -7.22 14.84 -13.77
CA GLY A 107 -7.77 15.54 -14.93
C GLY A 107 -8.27 16.95 -14.58
N LEU A 108 -8.80 17.15 -13.37
CA LEU A 108 -9.18 18.47 -12.85
C LEU A 108 -7.96 19.36 -12.49
N SER A 109 -6.83 18.76 -12.11
CA SER A 109 -5.65 19.47 -11.60
C SER A 109 -4.71 20.06 -12.67
N HIS A 110 -5.00 19.93 -13.97
CA HIS A 110 -4.13 20.34 -15.09
C HIS A 110 -2.68 19.78 -15.04
N THR A 111 -2.43 18.75 -14.22
CA THR A 111 -1.11 18.12 -14.06
C THR A 111 -0.78 17.21 -15.26
N PRO A 112 0.47 17.18 -15.77
CA PRO A 112 0.85 16.33 -16.91
C PRO A 112 0.63 14.83 -16.63
N ALA A 113 0.14 14.09 -17.64
CA ALA A 113 -0.11 12.66 -17.55
C ALA A 113 1.17 11.80 -17.35
N SER A 114 2.37 12.36 -17.56
CA SER A 114 3.65 11.66 -17.35
C SER A 114 3.90 11.32 -15.88
N ASP A 115 3.51 12.23 -14.97
CA ASP A 115 3.67 12.02 -13.53
C ASP A 115 2.68 10.97 -13.00
N LEU A 116 1.60 10.76 -13.74
CA LEU A 116 0.56 9.78 -13.45
C LEU A 116 1.09 8.34 -13.48
N ILE A 117 1.76 8.01 -14.59
CA ILE A 117 2.31 6.68 -14.85
C ILE A 117 3.45 6.40 -13.87
N GLY A 118 4.27 7.41 -13.56
CA GLY A 118 5.33 7.31 -12.57
C GLY A 118 4.81 6.93 -11.17
N TYR A 119 3.67 7.46 -10.74
CA TYR A 119 3.06 7.09 -9.47
C TYR A 119 2.28 5.76 -9.53
N LEU A 120 1.67 5.42 -10.66
CA LEU A 120 0.89 4.19 -10.82
C LEU A 120 1.77 2.93 -10.78
N PHE A 121 2.96 3.01 -11.38
CA PHE A 121 3.90 1.89 -11.45
C PHE A 121 5.08 2.03 -10.49
N GLY A 122 5.36 3.24 -10.02
CA GLY A 122 6.46 3.56 -9.12
C GLY A 122 7.80 3.72 -9.84
N ASP A 123 8.66 4.57 -9.29
CA ASP A 123 10.07 4.64 -9.66
C ASP A 123 10.93 4.65 -8.39
N ILE A 124 11.65 3.55 -8.17
CA ILE A 124 12.51 3.37 -7.00
C ILE A 124 13.69 4.35 -6.97
N GLN A 125 14.06 4.93 -8.11
CA GLN A 125 15.15 5.90 -8.20
C GLN A 125 14.74 7.29 -7.66
N THR A 126 13.44 7.56 -7.60
CA THR A 126 12.90 8.84 -7.11
C THR A 126 12.79 8.90 -5.58
N VAL A 127 13.15 7.83 -4.87
CA VAL A 127 13.01 7.75 -3.42
C VAL A 127 13.98 8.71 -2.72
N GLN A 128 13.40 9.63 -1.97
CA GLN A 128 14.14 10.61 -1.15
C GLN A 128 14.46 10.05 0.23
N GLY A 129 15.48 10.63 0.89
CA GLY A 129 15.88 10.23 2.24
C GLY A 129 14.78 10.37 3.30
N SER A 130 13.87 11.34 3.13
CA SER A 130 12.70 11.52 4.01
C SER A 130 11.71 10.34 3.88
N THR A 131 11.47 9.86 2.67
CA THR A 131 10.61 8.69 2.40
C THR A 131 11.22 7.41 2.97
N LEU A 132 12.54 7.26 2.89
CA LEU A 132 13.27 6.15 3.52
C LEU A 132 13.07 6.11 5.04
N PHE A 133 13.10 7.27 5.70
CA PHE A 133 12.84 7.35 7.13
C PHE A 133 11.39 6.96 7.47
N MET A 134 10.42 7.37 6.65
CA MET A 134 9.02 6.93 6.80
C MET A 134 8.86 5.42 6.59
N MET A 135 9.50 4.84 5.58
CA MET A 135 9.50 3.40 5.34
C MET A 135 10.09 2.64 6.53
N LEU A 136 11.23 3.10 7.05
CA LEU A 136 11.88 2.49 8.20
C LEU A 136 10.97 2.51 9.45
N ILE A 137 10.32 3.65 9.73
CA ILE A 137 9.36 3.75 10.84
C ILE A 137 8.21 2.77 10.64
N LEU A 138 7.65 2.69 9.42
CA LEU A 138 6.54 1.80 9.12
C LEU A 138 6.94 0.33 9.27
N ASP A 139 8.12 -0.07 8.78
CA ASP A 139 8.67 -1.41 8.93
C ASP A 139 8.85 -1.79 10.40
N ILE A 140 9.37 -0.86 11.22
CA ILE A 140 9.50 -1.08 12.68
C ILE A 140 8.12 -1.29 13.31
N ILE A 141 7.12 -0.48 12.95
CA ILE A 141 5.75 -0.64 13.45
C ILE A 141 5.18 -2.00 13.05
N ILE A 142 5.38 -2.43 11.80
CA ILE A 142 4.92 -3.73 11.29
C ILE A 142 5.62 -4.87 12.04
N LEU A 143 6.94 -4.81 12.17
CA LEU A 143 7.74 -5.81 12.89
C LEU A 143 7.30 -5.93 14.35
N ILE A 144 7.15 -4.81 15.06
CA ILE A 144 6.70 -4.81 16.45
C ILE A 144 5.28 -5.38 16.56
N SER A 145 4.38 -4.97 15.66
CA SER A 145 3.00 -5.47 15.66
C SER A 145 2.93 -6.97 15.40
N VAL A 146 3.64 -7.46 14.40
CA VAL A 146 3.67 -8.89 14.06
C VAL A 146 4.36 -9.69 15.16
N PHE A 147 5.42 -9.16 15.79
CA PHE A 147 6.10 -9.82 16.89
C PHE A 147 5.21 -9.90 18.15
N LEU A 148 4.54 -8.80 18.51
CA LEU A 148 3.70 -8.74 19.70
C LEU A 148 2.42 -9.59 19.54
N PHE A 149 1.79 -9.53 18.36
CA PHE A 149 0.55 -10.24 18.04
C PHE A 149 0.79 -11.53 17.24
N HIS A 150 1.97 -12.13 17.35
CA HIS A 150 2.36 -13.28 16.52
C HIS A 150 1.39 -14.46 16.69
N ARG A 151 0.94 -14.71 17.93
CA ARG A 151 0.01 -15.79 18.24
C ARG A 151 -1.37 -15.53 17.64
N GLU A 152 -1.86 -14.31 17.78
CA GLU A 152 -3.16 -13.86 17.28
C GLU A 152 -3.20 -13.90 15.76
N PHE A 153 -2.16 -13.41 15.09
CA PHE A 153 -2.05 -13.50 13.63
C PHE A 153 -1.95 -14.95 13.14
N LEU A 154 -1.27 -15.83 13.87
CA LEU A 154 -1.23 -17.27 13.53
C LEU A 154 -2.61 -17.93 13.68
N ILE A 155 -3.33 -17.64 14.77
CA ILE A 155 -4.68 -18.18 14.99
C ILE A 155 -5.61 -17.71 13.88
N VAL A 156 -5.65 -16.41 13.57
CA VAL A 156 -6.50 -15.87 12.49
C VAL A 156 -6.10 -16.41 11.11
N ALA A 157 -4.82 -16.73 10.90
CA ALA A 157 -4.31 -17.28 9.64
C ALA A 157 -4.69 -18.75 9.41
N PHE A 158 -4.71 -19.56 10.47
CA PHE A 158 -4.92 -21.02 10.36
C PHE A 158 -6.29 -21.51 10.83
N ASP A 159 -6.90 -20.84 11.80
CA ASP A 159 -8.16 -21.27 12.41
C ASP A 159 -8.97 -20.05 12.92
N GLU A 160 -9.78 -19.51 12.02
CA GLU A 160 -10.68 -18.40 12.33
C GLU A 160 -11.83 -18.84 13.25
N GLU A 161 -12.20 -20.13 13.25
CA GLU A 161 -13.26 -20.71 14.08
C GLU A 161 -12.85 -20.80 15.57
N PHE A 162 -11.58 -21.10 15.87
CA PHE A 162 -11.07 -21.11 17.26
C PHE A 162 -11.00 -19.73 17.92
N SER A 163 -11.09 -18.63 17.15
CA SER A 163 -11.04 -17.25 17.67
C SER A 163 -12.36 -16.72 18.21
N THR A 164 -13.47 -17.46 18.05
CA THR A 164 -14.84 -17.00 18.37
C THR A 164 -15.40 -17.58 19.68
N VAL A 165 -14.54 -18.10 20.57
CA VAL A 165 -14.97 -18.64 21.88
C VAL A 165 -14.72 -17.64 23.00
#